data_AF-A0A6A6Z412-F1
#
_entry.id   AF-A0A6A6Z412-F1
#
_cell.length_a   1.000
_cell.length_b   1.000
_cell.length_c   1.000
_cell.angle_alpha   90.00
_cell.angle_beta   90.00
_cell.angle_gamma   90.00
#
_symmetry.space_group_name_H-M   'P 1'
#
loop_
_entity.id
_entity.type
_entity.pdbx_description
1 polymer ?
#
loop_
_entity_poly.entity_id
_entity_poly.type
_entity_poly.pdbx_seq_one_letter_code
_entity_poly.pdbx_strand_id
1 'polypeptide(L)' 'MTSKPEHSPAYLYRYHLLLVLYASITSIAFLRVARQPYSRRLKTEQYETIFKATTLDSVAVCIAMTGGWNKPRSEIWK' A
#
# COMPACT_ATOMS: atom_id res chain seq x y z
N MET A 1 -3.97 24.65 -24.70
CA MET A 1 -3.65 24.94 -23.30
C MET A 1 -3.25 23.63 -22.63
N THR A 2 -1.96 23.37 -22.49
CA THR A 2 -1.40 22.16 -21.88
C THR A 2 -1.26 22.39 -20.37
N SER A 3 -2.25 21.98 -19.59
CA SER A 3 -2.13 21.97 -18.12
C SER A 3 -1.08 20.92 -17.73
N LYS A 4 0.08 21.37 -17.27
CA LYS A 4 1.11 20.49 -16.72
C LYS A 4 0.47 19.68 -15.58
N PRO A 5 0.57 18.33 -15.59
CA PRO A 5 -0.10 17.45 -14.60
C PRO A 5 0.41 17.65 -13.16
N GLU A 6 1.45 18.45 -12.98
CA GLU A 6 2.16 18.73 -11.73
C GLU A 6 1.33 19.52 -10.71
N HIS A 7 0.23 20.16 -11.14
CA HIS A 7 -0.71 20.85 -10.25
C HIS A 7 -2.02 20.09 -10.00
N SER A 8 -2.11 18.82 -10.34
CA SER A 8 -3.27 18.03 -9.95
C SER A 8 -3.22 17.72 -8.45
N PRO A 9 -4.27 18.01 -7.66
CA PRO A 9 -4.29 17.71 -6.23
C PRO A 9 -4.06 16.21 -5.95
N ALA A 10 -4.44 15.34 -6.88
CA ALA A 10 -4.17 13.91 -6.81
C ALA A 10 -2.67 13.57 -6.79
N TYR A 11 -1.84 14.35 -7.50
CA TYR A 11 -0.39 14.15 -7.52
C TYR A 11 0.26 14.58 -6.19
N LEU A 12 -0.19 15.69 -5.62
CA LEU A 12 0.28 16.22 -4.33
C LEU A 12 -0.10 15.29 -3.17
N TYR A 13 -1.33 14.78 -3.16
CA TYR A 13 -1.84 13.97 -2.06
C TYR A 13 -1.73 12.45 -2.28
N ARG A 14 -1.06 11.99 -3.35
CA ARG A 14 -0.99 10.56 -3.72
C ARG A 14 -0.58 9.65 -2.56
N TYR A 15 0.44 10.03 -1.79
CA TYR A 15 0.92 9.22 -0.66
C TYR A 15 -0.04 9.25 0.53
N HIS A 16 -0.75 10.35 0.74
CA HIS A 16 -1.80 10.42 1.76
C HIS A 16 -2.98 9.53 1.39
N LEU A 17 -3.41 9.56 0.12
CA LEU A 17 -4.47 8.69 -0.37
C LEU A 17 -4.08 7.20 -0.28
N LEU A 18 -2.84 6.85 -0.61
CA LEU A 18 -2.32 5.49 -0.44
C LEU A 18 -2.32 5.06 1.03
N LEU A 19 -1.91 5.94 1.95
CA LEU A 19 -1.91 5.65 3.37
C LEU A 19 -3.33 5.44 3.91
N VAL A 20 -4.27 6.29 3.52
CA VAL A 20 -5.70 6.15 3.88
C VAL A 20 -6.28 4.86 3.31
N LEU A 21 -5.96 4.53 2.05
CA LEU A 21 -6.39 3.29 1.43
C LEU A 21 -5.81 2.06 2.14
N TYR A 22 -4.52 2.08 2.44
CA TYR A 22 -3.84 1.02 3.18
C TYR A 22 -4.46 0.83 4.57
N ALA A 23 -4.67 1.92 5.33
CA ALA A 23 -5.23 1.87 6.66
C ALA A 23 -6.69 1.36 6.65
N SER A 24 -7.48 1.80 5.67
CA SER A 24 -8.89 1.37 5.55
C SER A 24 -9.01 -0.11 5.17
N ILE A 25 -8.24 -0.60 4.20
CA ILE A 25 -8.22 -2.02 3.81
C ILE A 25 -7.79 -2.89 5.00
N THR A 26 -6.70 -2.52 5.68
CA THR A 26 -6.18 -3.27 6.83
C THR A 26 -7.20 -3.30 7.96
N SER A 27 -7.85 -2.17 8.27
CA SER A 27 -8.87 -2.08 9.33
C SER A 27 -10.08 -2.95 9.03
N ILE A 28 -10.57 -2.97 7.78
CA ILE A 28 -11.69 -3.82 7.37
C ILE A 28 -11.32 -5.30 7.49
N ALA A 29 -10.11 -5.69 7.06
CA ALA A 29 -9.63 -7.05 7.19
C ALA A 29 -9.54 -7.50 8.65
N PHE A 30 -9.04 -6.62 9.54
CA PHE A 30 -8.95 -6.90 10.97
C PHE A 30 -10.34 -7.02 11.61
N LEU A 31 -11.29 -6.16 11.25
CA LEU A 31 -12.68 -6.28 11.71
C LEU A 31 -13.32 -7.60 11.30
N ARG A 32 -13.01 -8.12 10.10
CA ARG A 32 -13.47 -9.45 9.67
C ARG A 32 -12.89 -10.56 10.54
N VAL A 33 -11.59 -10.55 10.82
CA VAL A 33 -10.94 -11.54 11.70
C VAL A 33 -11.49 -11.46 13.13
N ALA A 34 -11.73 -10.25 13.64
CA ALA A 34 -12.29 -10.05 14.97
C ALA A 34 -13.65 -10.75 15.14
N ARG A 35 -14.51 -10.69 14.11
CA ARG A 35 -15.85 -11.28 14.09
C ARG A 35 -15.88 -12.79 13.87
N GLN A 36 -14.78 -13.41 13.45
CA GLN A 36 -14.74 -14.86 13.25
C GLN A 36 -14.74 -15.61 14.60
N PRO A 37 -15.40 -16.77 14.73
CA PRO A 37 -15.44 -17.55 15.97
C PRO A 37 -14.21 -18.44 16.15
N TYR A 38 -13.00 -17.91 15.88
CA TYR A 38 -11.74 -18.64 16.05
C TYR A 38 -11.08 -18.38 17.41
N SER A 39 -10.19 -19.30 17.82
CA SER A 39 -9.40 -19.16 19.04
C SER A 39 -8.52 -17.90 18.98
N ARG A 40 -8.22 -17.30 20.14
CA ARG A 40 -7.39 -16.08 20.21
C ARG A 40 -6.03 -16.24 19.54
N ARG A 41 -5.41 -17.43 19.65
CA ARG A 41 -4.13 -17.75 19.03
C ARG A 41 -4.20 -17.78 17.50
N LEU A 42 -5.25 -18.37 16.94
CA LEU A 42 -5.44 -18.41 15.49
C LEU A 42 -5.69 -17.00 14.93
N LYS A 43 -6.45 -16.17 15.66
CA LYS A 43 -6.68 -14.77 15.27
C LYS A 43 -5.39 -13.96 15.26
N THR A 44 -4.49 -14.14 16.23
CA THR A 44 -3.19 -13.45 16.23
C THR A 44 -2.32 -13.82 15.03
N GLU A 45 -2.28 -15.11 14.66
CA GLU A 45 -1.56 -15.56 13.47
C GLU A 45 -2.17 -14.99 12.18
N GLN A 46 -3.50 -14.86 12.12
CA GLN A 46 -4.20 -14.23 11.00
C GLN A 46 -3.94 -12.72 10.92
N TYR A 47 -3.96 -11.99 12.04
CA TYR A 47 -3.60 -10.57 12.06
C TYR A 47 -2.18 -10.34 11.55
N GLU A 48 -1.23 -11.16 12.00
CA GLU A 48 0.17 -11.09 11.56
C GLU A 48 0.30 -11.37 10.06
N THR A 49 -0.39 -12.38 9.55
CA THR A 49 -0.37 -12.74 8.13
C THR A 49 -0.96 -11.64 7.26
N ILE A 50 -2.13 -11.10 7.65
CA ILE A 50 -2.77 -10.00 6.95
C ILE A 50 -1.86 -8.76 6.95
N PHE A 51 -1.28 -8.42 8.10
CA PHE A 51 -0.38 -7.28 8.21
C PHE A 51 0.83 -7.42 7.28
N LYS A 52 1.49 -8.58 7.28
CA LYS A 52 2.64 -8.88 6.40
C LYS A 52 2.27 -8.82 4.92
N ALA A 53 1.15 -9.41 4.52
CA ALA A 53 0.70 -9.39 3.13
C ALA A 53 0.37 -7.96 2.67
N THR A 54 -0.40 -7.22 3.46
CA THR A 54 -0.86 -5.87 3.08
C THR A 54 0.32 -4.88 3.04
N THR A 55 1.30 -5.02 3.95
CA THR A 55 2.53 -4.19 3.92
C THR A 55 3.37 -4.49 2.69
N LEU A 56 3.56 -5.77 2.34
CA LEU A 56 4.29 -6.17 1.14
C LEU A 56 3.65 -5.59 -0.13
N ASP A 57 2.33 -5.71 -0.27
CA ASP A 57 1.58 -5.14 -1.39
C ASP A 57 1.73 -3.62 -1.46
N SER A 58 1.64 -2.93 -0.31
CA SER A 58 1.81 -1.47 -0.25
C SER A 58 3.20 -1.04 -0.70
N VAL A 59 4.25 -1.77 -0.29
CA VAL A 59 5.63 -1.51 -0.74
C VAL A 59 5.75 -1.73 -2.26
N ALA A 60 5.18 -2.81 -2.79
CA ALA A 60 5.21 -3.08 -4.23
C ALA A 60 4.53 -1.96 -5.05
N VAL A 61 3.37 -1.47 -4.58
CA VAL A 61 2.66 -0.34 -5.20
C VAL A 61 3.51 0.95 -5.13
N CYS A 62 4.15 1.23 -4.00
CA CYS A 62 5.04 2.39 -3.86
C CYS A 62 6.23 2.32 -4.84
N ILE A 63 6.85 1.15 -4.99
CA ILE A 63 7.97 0.95 -5.93
C ILE A 63 7.51 1.16 -7.38
N ALA A 64 6.36 0.59 -7.75
CA ALA A 64 5.76 0.77 -9.07
C ALA A 64 5.47 2.26 -9.36
N MET A 65 4.90 2.99 -8.40
CA MET A 65 4.59 4.42 -8.56
C MET A 65 5.82 5.32 -8.59
N THR A 66 6.92 4.91 -7.95
CA THR A 66 8.19 5.66 -7.99
C THR A 66 8.96 5.42 -9.31
N GLY A 67 8.45 4.56 -10.19
CA GLY A 67 9.06 4.27 -11.49
C GLY A 67 10.32 3.41 -11.40
N GLY A 68 10.61 2.83 -10.23
CA GLY A 68 11.80 2.01 -10.01
C GLY A 68 11.85 0.74 -10.88
N TRP A 69 10.70 0.28 -11.38
CA TRP A 69 10.60 -0.92 -12.20
C TRP A 69 11.07 -0.72 -13.65
N ASN A 70 11.00 0.51 -14.17
CA ASN A 70 11.29 0.83 -15.58
C ASN A 70 12.55 1.70 -15.76
N LYS A 71 13.36 1.91 -14.72
CA LYS A 71 14.61 2.65 -14.88
C LYS A 71 15.58 1.87 -15.78
N PRO A 72 16.01 2.41 -16.93
CA PRO A 72 17.00 1.76 -17.77
C PRO A 72 18.30 1.60 -16.96
N ARG A 73 18.95 0.44 -17.09
CA ARG A 73 20.16 0.04 -16.35
C ARG A 73 21.30 1.10 -16.38
N SER A 74 21.27 2.01 -17.36
CA SER A 74 22.20 3.12 -17.55
C SER A 74 22.08 4.26 -16.52
N GLU A 75 20.98 4.40 -15.78
CA GLU A 75 20.83 5.44 -14.74
C GLU A 75 21.23 4.97 -13.33
N ILE A 76 21.48 3.68 -13.14
CA ILE A 76 21.79 3.10 -11.82
C ILE A 76 23.28 3.29 -11.45
N TRP A 77 24.15 3.54 -12.43
CA TRP A 77 25.61 3.63 -12.27
C TRP A 77 26.19 5.00 -12.67
N LYS A 78 25.47 6.09 -12.37
CA LYS A 78 25.99 7.46 -12.50
C LYS A 78 26.26 8.07 -11.14
#